data_AF-A0A645FNR4-F1
#
_entry.id   AF-A0A645FNR4-F1
#
_cell.length_a   1.000
_cell.length_b   1.000
_cell.length_c   1.000
_cell.angle_alpha   90.00
_cell.angle_beta   90.00
_cell.angle_gamma   90.00
#
_symmetry.space_group_name_H-M   'P 1'
#
loop_
_entity.id
_entity.type
_entity.pdbx_description
1 polymer ?
#
loop_
_entity_poly.entity_id
_entity_poly.type
_entity_poly.pdbx_seq_one_letter_code
_entity_poly.pdbx_strand_id
1 'polypeptide(L)'
;MGENFFIDHGTGVVIGETCVIGSRVKIYQGVTLGAKSFELDEKGNPVKGIKRHPNIEDDVIIYSGATILGGDTTIGHHSVIGGNVWLTASVEPYSTVYNAQPSPIIKK
;
A
#
# COMPACT_ATOMS: atom_id res chain seq x y z
N MET A 1 10.40 -0.28 -9.27
CA MET A 1 9.36 0.72 -9.56
C MET A 1 9.32 0.90 -11.07
N GLY A 2 8.14 1.01 -11.68
CA GLY A 2 7.96 1.22 -13.10
C GLY A 2 8.12 2.68 -13.52
N GLU A 3 7.91 2.95 -14.81
CA GLU A 3 8.04 4.28 -15.39
C GLU A 3 6.89 5.21 -14.97
N ASN A 4 7.14 6.53 -14.97
CA ASN A 4 6.14 7.54 -14.62
C ASN A 4 5.53 7.37 -13.22
N PHE A 5 6.32 6.80 -12.31
CA PHE A 5 5.97 6.71 -10.89
C PHE A 5 6.06 8.10 -10.24
N PHE A 6 5.00 8.49 -9.53
CA PHE A 6 4.89 9.84 -8.94
C PHE A 6 4.52 9.77 -7.46
N ILE A 7 5.28 10.47 -6.62
CA ILE A 7 4.96 10.70 -5.22
C ILE A 7 4.64 12.18 -5.04
N ASP A 8 3.43 12.50 -4.59
CA ASP A 8 3.00 13.87 -4.29
C ASP A 8 3.09 14.14 -2.77
N HIS A 9 3.63 15.30 -2.40
CA HIS A 9 4.05 15.72 -1.03
C HIS A 9 5.08 14.81 -0.34
N GLY A 10 4.87 13.50 -0.30
CA GLY A 10 5.85 12.47 0.06
C GLY A 10 6.19 12.30 1.54
N THR A 11 5.92 13.28 2.41
CA THR A 11 6.24 13.17 3.85
C THR A 11 5.60 11.93 4.47
N GLY A 12 6.41 11.08 5.10
CA GLY A 12 5.95 9.86 5.77
C GLY A 12 5.61 8.68 4.84
N VAL A 13 5.93 8.76 3.55
CA VAL A 13 5.85 7.58 2.67
C VAL A 13 6.90 6.55 3.07
N VAL A 14 6.47 5.29 3.19
CA VAL A 14 7.33 4.14 3.50
C VAL A 14 7.11 3.07 2.44
N ILE A 15 8.17 2.66 1.74
CA ILE A 15 8.14 1.60 0.72
C ILE A 15 9.16 0.54 1.09
N GLY A 16 8.69 -0.67 1.34
CA GLY A 16 9.54 -1.77 1.78
C GLY A 16 10.35 -2.44 0.66
N GLU A 17 11.43 -3.11 1.07
CA GLU A 17 12.48 -3.69 0.21
C GLU A 17 11.95 -4.52 -0.96
N THR A 18 10.97 -5.39 -0.69
CA THR A 18 10.45 -6.35 -1.69
C THR A 18 9.16 -5.88 -2.35
N CYS A 19 8.82 -4.60 -2.23
CA CYS A 19 7.64 -4.03 -2.88
C CYS A 19 7.86 -3.96 -4.39
N VAL A 20 6.85 -4.40 -5.15
CA VAL A 20 6.84 -4.25 -6.61
C VAL A 20 5.83 -3.16 -6.94
N ILE A 21 6.25 -2.19 -7.73
CA ILE A 21 5.39 -1.06 -8.13
C ILE A 21 5.49 -0.94 -9.65
N GLY A 22 4.34 -1.01 -10.31
CA GLY A 22 4.17 -0.88 -11.76
C GLY A 22 4.38 0.55 -12.26
N SER A 23 3.95 0.79 -13.48
CA SER A 23 4.08 2.08 -14.18
C SER A 23 2.88 2.98 -13.93
N ARG A 24 3.08 4.30 -14.01
CA ARG A 24 2.03 5.33 -13.82
C ARG A 24 1.30 5.26 -12.48
N VAL A 25 1.94 4.63 -11.48
CA VAL A 25 1.44 4.60 -10.10
C VAL A 25 1.64 5.97 -9.44
N LYS A 26 0.61 6.44 -8.75
CA LYS A 26 0.64 7.68 -7.96
C LYS A 26 0.46 7.37 -6.49
N ILE A 27 1.36 7.90 -5.65
CA ILE A 27 1.24 7.81 -4.19
C ILE A 27 1.25 9.20 -3.54
N TYR A 28 0.46 9.36 -2.48
CA TYR A 28 0.43 10.58 -1.66
C TYR A 28 1.17 10.40 -0.32
N GLN A 29 1.29 11.49 0.44
CA GLN A 29 1.97 11.50 1.74
C GLN A 29 1.43 10.47 2.73
N GLY A 30 2.29 9.98 3.62
CA GLY A 30 1.93 9.06 4.70
C GLY A 30 1.54 7.65 4.25
N VAL A 31 1.70 7.30 2.98
CA VAL A 31 1.39 5.95 2.50
C VAL A 31 2.45 4.95 2.95
N THR A 32 2.01 3.81 3.47
CA THR A 32 2.89 2.69 3.85
C THR A 32 2.63 1.47 2.98
N LEU A 33 3.66 1.02 2.25
CA LEU A 33 3.71 -0.26 1.54
C LEU A 33 4.64 -1.21 2.31
N GLY A 34 4.07 -1.88 3.31
CA GLY A 34 4.81 -2.52 4.41
C GLY A 34 4.68 -4.04 4.47
N ALA A 35 5.39 -4.64 5.43
CA ALA A 35 5.25 -6.06 5.74
C ALA A 35 4.14 -6.31 6.75
N LYS A 36 3.36 -7.39 6.56
CA LYS A 36 2.32 -7.82 7.51
C LYS A 36 2.93 -8.57 8.70
N SER A 37 3.87 -9.46 8.43
CA SER A 37 4.62 -10.25 9.39
C SER A 37 5.95 -10.68 8.78
N PHE A 38 6.86 -11.18 9.62
CA PHE A 38 8.14 -11.74 9.20
C PHE A 38 8.14 -13.24 9.51
N GLU A 39 8.48 -14.05 8.52
CA GLU A 39 8.88 -15.43 8.79
C GLU A 39 10.17 -15.40 9.61
N LEU A 40 10.25 -16.22 10.64
CA LEU A 40 11.42 -16.32 11.51
C LEU A 40 12.14 -17.64 11.25
N ASP A 41 13.47 -17.62 11.25
CA ASP A 41 14.28 -18.83 11.21
C ASP A 41 14.17 -19.61 12.54
N GLU A 42 14.77 -20.80 12.59
CA GLU A 42 14.80 -21.65 13.80
C GLU A 42 15.40 -20.95 15.04
N LYS A 43 16.12 -19.83 14.85
CA LYS A 43 16.75 -19.03 15.90
C LYS A 43 15.95 -17.76 16.22
N GLY A 44 14.77 -17.58 15.63
CA GLY A 44 13.89 -16.43 15.86
C GLY A 44 14.30 -15.16 15.10
N ASN A 45 15.22 -15.23 14.14
CA ASN A 45 15.61 -14.08 13.33
C ASN A 45 14.73 -13.97 12.09
N PRO A 46 14.35 -12.76 11.65
CA PRO A 46 13.63 -12.58 10.39
C PRO A 46 14.39 -13.19 9.21
N VAL A 47 13.71 -14.09 8.49
CA VAL A 47 14.21 -14.63 7.24
C VAL A 47 14.33 -13.49 6.23
N LYS A 48 15.53 -13.30 5.69
CA LYS A 48 15.84 -12.23 4.74
C LYS A 48 15.60 -12.69 3.31
N GLY A 49 15.34 -11.73 2.42
CA GLY A 49 15.20 -11.99 0.98
C GLY A 49 13.85 -12.54 0.53
N ILE A 50 12.95 -12.89 1.45
CA ILE A 50 11.59 -13.34 1.08
C ILE A 50 10.67 -12.16 0.75
N LYS A 51 9.75 -12.41 -0.21
CA LYS A 51 8.68 -11.47 -0.59
C LYS A 51 7.75 -11.26 0.60
N ARG A 52 7.60 -9.99 1.01
CA ARG A 52 6.85 -9.61 2.22
C ARG A 52 6.17 -8.25 2.15
N HIS A 53 6.37 -7.51 1.07
CA HIS A 53 5.72 -6.23 0.81
C HIS A 53 4.84 -6.31 -0.44
N PRO A 54 3.84 -5.43 -0.60
CA PRO A 54 2.80 -5.58 -1.62
C PRO A 54 3.30 -5.52 -3.07
N ASN A 55 2.43 -5.91 -3.98
CA ASN A 55 2.51 -5.57 -5.40
C ASN A 55 1.49 -4.48 -5.71
N ILE A 56 1.93 -3.40 -6.34
CA ILE A 56 1.07 -2.33 -6.84
C ILE A 56 1.17 -2.36 -8.36
N GLU A 57 0.10 -2.72 -9.04
CA GLU A 57 0.08 -2.80 -10.50
C GLU A 57 -0.03 -1.41 -11.16
N ASP A 58 -0.04 -1.40 -12.49
CA ASP A 58 -0.05 -0.19 -13.30
C ASP A 58 -1.28 0.70 -13.04
N ASP A 59 -1.10 2.02 -13.20
CA ASP A 59 -2.17 3.04 -13.13
C ASP A 59 -2.92 3.10 -11.78
N VAL A 60 -2.34 2.52 -10.72
CA VAL A 60 -2.93 2.58 -9.37
C VAL A 60 -2.70 3.96 -8.74
N ILE A 61 -3.73 4.47 -8.04
CA ILE A 61 -3.64 5.70 -7.24
C ILE A 61 -3.85 5.35 -5.77
N ILE A 62 -2.93 5.76 -4.90
CA ILE A 62 -3.00 5.52 -3.46
C ILE A 62 -2.96 6.85 -2.72
N TYR A 63 -4.09 7.21 -2.12
CA TYR A 63 -4.27 8.47 -1.40
C TYR A 63 -3.66 8.47 0.00
N SER A 64 -3.55 9.66 0.57
CA SER A 64 -2.76 9.96 1.75
C SER A 64 -3.08 9.08 2.96
N GLY A 65 -2.05 8.62 3.66
CA GLY A 65 -2.19 7.86 4.90
C GLY A 65 -2.66 6.40 4.72
N ALA A 66 -2.85 5.91 3.49
CA ALA A 66 -3.21 4.52 3.28
C ALA A 66 -2.08 3.57 3.69
N THR A 67 -2.42 2.42 4.26
CA THR A 67 -1.47 1.38 4.68
C THR A 67 -1.84 0.06 4.02
N ILE A 68 -0.90 -0.51 3.26
CA ILE A 68 -1.08 -1.76 2.51
C ILE A 68 0.06 -2.69 2.90
N LEU A 69 -0.29 -3.86 3.43
CA LEU A 69 0.66 -4.79 4.03
C LEU A 69 0.56 -6.19 3.42
N GLY A 70 1.70 -6.88 3.34
CA GLY A 70 1.77 -8.30 2.98
C GLY A 70 2.44 -8.56 1.63
N GLY A 71 3.19 -9.66 1.52
CA GLY A 71 3.90 -10.04 0.30
C GLY A 71 3.00 -10.63 -0.79
N ASP A 72 1.85 -11.13 -0.38
CA ASP A 72 0.76 -11.72 -1.17
C ASP A 72 -0.31 -10.68 -1.57
N THR A 73 -0.35 -9.53 -0.88
CA THR A 73 -1.26 -8.44 -1.20
C THR A 73 -0.91 -7.78 -2.54
N THR A 74 -1.84 -7.83 -3.49
CA THR A 74 -1.74 -7.18 -4.80
C THR A 74 -2.86 -6.18 -4.99
N ILE A 75 -2.53 -4.96 -5.38
CA ILE A 75 -3.51 -3.95 -5.81
C ILE A 75 -3.55 -3.96 -7.33
N GLY A 76 -4.65 -4.47 -7.88
CA GLY A 76 -4.84 -4.64 -9.31
C GLY A 76 -4.88 -3.32 -10.07
N HIS A 77 -4.47 -3.35 -11.33
CA HIS A 77 -4.26 -2.16 -12.15
C HIS A 77 -5.51 -1.27 -12.24
N HIS A 78 -5.28 0.04 -12.43
CA HIS A 78 -6.33 1.07 -12.49
C HIS A 78 -7.20 1.20 -11.24
N SER A 79 -6.82 0.56 -10.13
CA SER A 79 -7.53 0.71 -8.85
C SER A 79 -7.19 2.01 -8.14
N VAL A 80 -8.14 2.49 -7.33
CA VAL A 80 -8.00 3.67 -6.49
C VAL A 80 -8.16 3.28 -5.02
N ILE A 81 -7.15 3.58 -4.22
CA ILE A 81 -7.14 3.35 -2.78
C ILE A 81 -7.29 4.69 -2.07
N GLY A 82 -8.41 4.88 -1.38
CA GLY A 82 -8.76 6.08 -0.63
C GLY A 82 -7.82 6.35 0.56
N GLY A 83 -7.88 7.58 1.07
CA GLY A 83 -7.04 7.99 2.19
C GLY A 83 -7.35 7.23 3.48
N ASN A 84 -6.32 6.96 4.28
CA ASN A 84 -6.41 6.20 5.55
C ASN A 84 -7.04 4.79 5.42
N VAL A 85 -7.09 4.22 4.21
CA VAL A 85 -7.50 2.83 4.00
C VAL A 85 -6.42 1.88 4.51
N TRP A 86 -6.83 0.78 5.14
CA TRP A 86 -5.93 -0.27 5.65
C TRP A 86 -6.21 -1.61 4.94
N LEU A 87 -5.22 -2.17 4.26
CA LEU A 87 -5.37 -3.40 3.48
C LEU A 87 -4.32 -4.45 3.86
N THR A 88 -4.78 -5.70 3.97
CA THR A 88 -3.93 -6.89 4.16
C THR A 88 -4.34 -8.04 3.25
N ALA A 89 -5.12 -7.72 2.21
CA ALA A 89 -5.66 -8.62 1.21
C ALA A 89 -5.70 -7.89 -0.14
N SER A 90 -5.65 -8.67 -1.22
CA SER A 90 -5.62 -8.15 -2.59
C SER A 90 -6.92 -7.45 -2.98
N VAL A 91 -6.79 -6.55 -3.95
CA VAL A 91 -7.88 -5.79 -4.57
C VAL A 91 -7.84 -6.05 -6.06
N GLU A 92 -8.96 -6.46 -6.65
CA GLU A 92 -9.07 -6.72 -8.09
C GLU A 92 -8.89 -5.44 -8.91
N PRO A 93 -8.43 -5.53 -10.18
CA PRO A 93 -8.31 -4.38 -11.07
C PRO A 93 -9.60 -3.55 -11.20
N TYR A 94 -9.44 -2.27 -11.53
CA TYR A 94 -10.54 -1.31 -11.70
C TYR A 94 -11.43 -1.12 -10.46
N SER A 95 -10.89 -1.39 -9.26
CA SER A 95 -11.64 -1.24 -8.02
C SER A 95 -11.43 0.14 -7.39
N THR A 96 -12.43 0.63 -6.66
CA THR A 96 -12.27 1.82 -5.80
C THR A 96 -12.55 1.42 -4.36
N VAL A 97 -11.53 1.55 -3.50
CA VAL A 97 -11.61 1.19 -2.08
C VAL A 97 -11.61 2.45 -1.24
N TYR A 98 -12.58 2.61 -0.35
CA TYR A 98 -12.69 3.73 0.57
C TYR A 98 -13.30 3.25 1.89
N ASN A 99 -12.95 3.94 2.97
CA ASN A 99 -13.61 3.72 4.25
C ASN A 99 -15.02 4.31 4.21
N ALA A 100 -15.95 3.72 4.97
CA ALA A 100 -17.23 4.35 5.23
C ALA A 100 -16.99 5.74 5.84
N GLN A 101 -17.76 6.73 5.39
CA GLN A 101 -17.67 8.08 5.94
C GLN A 101 -18.01 8.02 7.44
N PRO A 102 -17.14 8.52 8.34
CA PRO A 102 -17.48 8.58 9.75
C PRO A 102 -18.63 9.56 9.98
N SER A 103 -19.40 9.35 11.04
CA SER A 103 -20.44 10.29 11.49
C SER A 103 -19.84 11.21 12.58
N PRO A 104 -19.32 12.40 12.24
CA PRO A 104 -18.66 13.25 13.21
C PRO A 104 -19.66 13.82 14.22
N ILE A 105 -19.23 13.93 15.47
CA ILE A 105 -19.95 14.70 16.48
C ILE A 105 -19.53 16.15 16.35
N ILE A 106 -20.45 17.02 15.94
CA ILE A 106 -20.21 18.46 15.83
C ILE A 106 -20.78 19.14 17.08
N LYS A 107 -19.91 19.73 17.90
CA LYS A 107 -20.30 20.58 19.05
C LYS A 107 -20.11 22.04 18.67
N LYS A 108 -21.03 22.90 19.10
CA LYS A 108 -20.91 24.35 19.04
C LYS A 108 -20.33 24.89 20.35
#